data_AF-T5K4R0-F1
#
_entry.id   AF-T5K4R0-F1
#
_cell.length_a   1.000
_cell.length_b   1.000
_cell.length_c   1.000
_cell.angle_alpha   90.00
_cell.angle_beta   90.00
_cell.angle_gamma   90.00
#
_symmetry.space_group_name_H-M   'P 1'
#
loop_
_entity.id
_entity.type
_entity.pdbx_description
1 polymer ?
#
loop_
_entity_poly.entity_id
_entity_poly.type
_entity_poly.pdbx_seq_one_letter_code
_entity_poly.pdbx_strand_id
1 'polypeptide(L)'
;MPVLLREKTVVARKAHRCDTCKATAISAGESYSRQTYVYDGRVYDWVQCDGCRAIAGLVFTWMADWYDEGISRDDYVEWAREHRGHPLHGEAARRYLDRAVDV
;
A
#
# COMPACT_ATOMS: atom_id res chain seq x y z
N MET A 1 -2.06 -9.43 -14.09
CA MET A 1 -2.70 -8.72 -12.96
C MET A 1 -3.52 -9.65 -12.05
N PRO A 2 -3.36 -9.55 -10.71
CA PRO A 2 -4.19 -10.23 -9.72
C PRO A 2 -5.67 -9.81 -9.79
N VAL A 3 -6.59 -10.74 -9.50
CA VAL A 3 -8.04 -10.47 -9.44
C VAL A 3 -8.49 -10.37 -7.98
N LEU A 4 -9.15 -9.26 -7.62
CA LEU A 4 -9.70 -9.05 -6.28
C LEU A 4 -10.94 -9.95 -6.09
N LEU A 5 -10.90 -10.84 -5.09
CA LEU A 5 -12.01 -11.69 -4.69
C LEU A 5 -12.85 -11.06 -3.56
N ARG A 6 -12.19 -10.36 -2.63
CA ARG A 6 -12.85 -9.76 -1.47
C ARG A 6 -12.02 -8.61 -0.90
N GLU A 7 -12.69 -7.57 -0.42
CA GLU A 7 -12.08 -6.52 0.40
C GLU A 7 -12.87 -6.33 1.69
N LYS A 8 -12.17 -6.01 2.79
CA LYS A 8 -12.78 -5.56 4.04
C LYS A 8 -11.85 -4.63 4.81
N THR A 9 -12.45 -3.71 5.56
CA THR A 9 -11.76 -2.96 6.62
C THR A 9 -11.85 -3.74 7.93
N VAL A 10 -10.73 -3.85 8.64
CA VAL A 10 -10.63 -4.65 9.87
C VAL A 10 -10.03 -3.78 10.98
N VAL A 11 -10.55 -3.90 12.20
CA VAL A 11 -9.90 -3.34 13.40
C VAL A 11 -8.89 -4.35 13.93
N ALA A 12 -7.64 -3.93 14.04
CA ALA A 12 -6.55 -4.76 14.50
C ALA A 12 -6.68 -5.12 15.99
N ARG A 13 -6.59 -6.41 16.31
CA ARG A 13 -6.54 -6.90 17.71
C ARG A 13 -5.11 -6.98 18.25
N LYS A 14 -4.12 -6.92 17.37
CA LYS A 14 -2.68 -6.94 17.66
C LYS A 14 -1.95 -6.20 16.54
N ALA A 15 -0.66 -5.93 16.71
CA ALA A 15 0.13 -5.30 15.67
C ALA A 15 0.22 -6.18 14.40
N HIS A 16 0.19 -5.54 13.22
CA HIS A 16 0.33 -6.19 11.92
C HIS A 16 1.37 -5.47 11.06
N ARG A 17 2.08 -6.26 10.25
CA ARG A 17 2.93 -5.76 9.18
C ARG A 17 2.06 -5.38 7.98
N CYS A 18 2.33 -4.23 7.38
CA CYS A 18 1.72 -3.82 6.13
C CYS A 18 2.48 -4.45 4.95
N ASP A 19 1.78 -5.08 4.02
CA ASP A 19 2.39 -5.70 2.84
C ASP A 19 2.89 -4.69 1.81
N THR A 20 2.40 -3.44 1.84
CA THR A 20 2.88 -2.36 0.98
C THR A 20 4.17 -1.72 1.52
N CYS A 21 4.12 -1.03 2.68
CA CYS A 21 5.33 -0.36 3.21
C CYS A 21 6.29 -1.30 3.92
N LYS A 22 5.91 -2.56 4.18
CA LYS A 22 6.68 -3.59 4.89
C LYS A 22 7.00 -3.28 6.35
N ALA A 23 6.63 -2.12 6.89
CA ALA A 23 6.74 -1.82 8.31
C ALA A 23 5.61 -2.48 9.13
N THR A 24 5.86 -2.64 10.43
CA THR A 24 4.80 -2.87 11.44
C THR A 24 4.04 -1.56 11.66
N ALA A 25 3.17 -1.24 10.70
CA ALA A 25 2.49 0.05 10.57
C ALA A 25 1.02 0.03 10.99
N ILE A 26 0.56 -1.05 11.62
CA ILE A 26 -0.81 -1.23 12.10
C ILE A 26 -0.72 -1.69 13.55
N SER A 27 -1.15 -0.87 14.47
CA SER A 27 -1.18 -1.13 15.92
C SER A 27 -2.52 -1.72 16.35
N ALA A 28 -2.60 -2.29 17.55
CA ALA A 28 -3.87 -2.72 18.11
C ALA A 28 -4.85 -1.53 18.24
N GLY A 29 -6.09 -1.71 17.83
CA GLY A 29 -7.12 -0.66 17.79
C GLY A 29 -7.18 0.12 16.48
N GLU A 30 -6.14 0.08 15.64
CA GLU A 30 -6.14 0.75 14.33
C GLU A 30 -6.89 -0.05 13.26
N SER A 31 -7.46 0.66 12.29
CA SER A 31 -8.03 0.07 11.09
C SER A 31 -6.97 -0.26 10.05
N TYR A 32 -7.25 -1.27 9.23
CA TYR A 32 -6.48 -1.60 8.03
C TYR A 32 -7.37 -2.26 6.98
N SER A 33 -6.97 -2.22 5.71
CA SER A 33 -7.64 -2.99 4.66
C SER A 33 -7.01 -4.36 4.49
N ARG A 34 -7.86 -5.38 4.38
CA ARG A 34 -7.48 -6.74 4.00
C ARG A 34 -8.19 -7.12 2.72
N GLN A 35 -7.41 -7.29 1.67
CA GLN A 35 -7.87 -7.70 0.36
C GLN A 35 -7.48 -9.15 0.12
N THR A 36 -8.35 -9.94 -0.48
CA THR A 36 -8.09 -11.31 -0.90
C THR A 36 -8.04 -11.33 -2.42
N TYR A 37 -6.93 -11.78 -2.98
CA TYR A 37 -6.67 -11.85 -4.41
C TYR A 37 -6.50 -13.29 -4.88
N VAL A 38 -6.72 -13.51 -6.18
CA VAL A 38 -6.23 -14.69 -6.90
C VAL A 38 -5.27 -14.26 -8.01
N TYR A 39 -4.12 -14.92 -8.08
CA TYR A 39 -3.15 -14.74 -9.16
C TYR A 39 -2.44 -16.07 -9.42
N ASP A 40 -2.35 -16.46 -10.69
CA ASP A 40 -1.73 -17.72 -11.12
C ASP A 40 -2.23 -18.96 -10.34
N GLY A 41 -3.56 -19.06 -10.20
CA GLY A 41 -4.24 -20.14 -9.48
C GLY A 41 -4.07 -20.12 -7.94
N ARG A 42 -3.36 -19.13 -7.38
CA ARG A 42 -3.10 -19.01 -5.95
C ARG A 42 -3.93 -17.91 -5.32
N VAL A 43 -4.62 -18.23 -4.23
CA VAL A 43 -5.34 -17.26 -3.40
C VAL A 43 -4.40 -16.73 -2.32
N TYR A 44 -4.33 -15.41 -2.16
CA TYR A 44 -3.54 -14.76 -1.11
C TYR A 44 -4.25 -13.53 -0.55
N ASP A 45 -3.88 -13.16 0.68
CA ASP A 45 -4.33 -11.91 1.28
C ASP A 45 -3.26 -10.82 1.16
N TRP A 46 -3.69 -9.58 1.03
CA TRP A 46 -2.88 -8.37 1.08
C TRP A 46 -3.38 -7.48 2.22
N VAL A 47 -2.53 -7.25 3.22
CA VAL A 47 -2.77 -6.41 4.39
C VAL A 47 -2.17 -5.05 4.14
N GLN A 48 -2.96 -3.99 4.15
CA GLN A 48 -2.49 -2.64 3.88
C GLN A 48 -2.92 -1.67 4.99
N CYS A 49 -1.95 -0.93 5.54
CA CYS A 49 -2.24 0.12 6.53
C CYS A 49 -2.95 1.31 5.88
N ASP A 50 -3.69 2.08 6.68
CA ASP A 50 -4.47 3.23 6.17
C ASP A 50 -3.60 4.27 5.46
N GLY A 51 -2.36 4.49 5.93
CA GLY A 51 -1.42 5.40 5.28
C GLY A 51 -0.98 4.96 3.88
N CYS A 52 -0.91 3.65 3.62
CA CYS A 52 -0.65 3.12 2.27
C CYS A 52 -1.92 3.10 1.42
N ARG A 53 -3.06 2.75 2.01
CA ARG A 53 -4.37 2.79 1.34
C ARG A 53 -4.70 4.19 0.82
N ALA A 54 -4.43 5.22 1.62
CA ALA A 54 -4.73 6.61 1.29
C ALA A 54 -3.99 7.13 0.03
N ILE A 55 -2.83 6.54 -0.31
CA ILE A 55 -2.05 6.95 -1.48
C ILE A 55 -2.15 5.96 -2.65
N ALA A 56 -2.86 4.83 -2.48
CA ALA A 56 -2.92 3.78 -3.50
C ALA A 56 -3.44 4.29 -4.85
N GLY A 57 -4.47 5.15 -4.85
CA GLY A 57 -4.98 5.76 -6.07
C GLY A 57 -4.02 6.75 -6.75
N LEU A 58 -3.16 7.41 -5.96
CA LEU A 58 -2.14 8.32 -6.49
C LEU A 58 -1.05 7.54 -7.21
N VAL A 59 -0.55 6.47 -6.57
CA VAL A 59 0.46 5.58 -7.16
C VAL A 59 -0.11 4.89 -8.40
N PHE A 60 -1.37 4.44 -8.33
CA PHE A 60 -2.06 3.83 -9.47
C PHE A 60 -2.18 4.78 -10.67
N THR A 61 -2.56 6.03 -10.42
CA THR A 61 -2.69 7.03 -11.49
C THR A 61 -1.33 7.37 -12.10
N TRP A 62 -0.28 7.41 -11.28
CA TRP A 62 1.09 7.62 -11.75
C TRP A 62 1.61 6.45 -12.60
N MET A 63 1.21 5.22 -12.28
CA MET A 63 1.55 3.99 -13.03
C MET A 63 0.63 3.70 -14.22
N ALA A 64 -0.25 4.61 -14.63
CA ALA A 64 -1.30 4.30 -15.60
C ALA A 64 -0.79 3.77 -16.96
N ASP A 65 0.42 4.15 -17.36
CA ASP A 65 1.06 3.68 -18.60
C ASP A 65 1.72 2.29 -18.47
N TRP A 66 1.82 1.74 -17.26
CA TRP A 66 2.55 0.50 -16.92
C TRP A 66 1.66 -0.52 -16.16
N TYR A 67 0.38 -0.58 -16.55
CA TYR A 67 -0.69 -1.20 -15.77
C TYR A 67 -0.75 -2.75 -15.75
N ASP A 68 0.01 -3.44 -16.59
CA ASP A 68 -0.16 -4.89 -16.82
C ASP A 68 0.34 -5.80 -15.66
N GLU A 69 1.29 -5.31 -14.86
CA GLU A 69 1.94 -6.08 -13.79
C GLU A 69 1.34 -5.90 -12.38
N GLY A 70 0.49 -4.88 -12.18
CA GLY A 70 -0.04 -4.51 -10.86
C GLY A 70 0.97 -3.70 -10.03
N ILE A 71 0.52 -3.13 -8.91
CA ILE A 71 1.32 -2.16 -8.13
C ILE A 71 2.03 -2.86 -6.96
N SER A 72 3.34 -2.84 -7.00
CA SER A 72 4.28 -3.37 -6.02
C SER A 72 4.67 -2.34 -4.95
N ARG A 73 5.48 -2.75 -3.98
CA ARG A 73 6.10 -1.80 -3.02
C ARG A 73 7.01 -0.81 -3.73
N ASP A 74 7.75 -1.26 -4.73
CA ASP A 74 8.79 -0.47 -5.36
C ASP A 74 8.17 0.73 -6.08
N ASP A 75 7.00 0.54 -6.69
CA ASP A 75 6.20 1.63 -7.28
C ASP A 75 5.81 2.69 -6.25
N TYR A 76 5.44 2.29 -5.02
CA TYR A 76 5.16 3.26 -3.95
C TYR A 76 6.43 4.00 -3.51
N VAL A 77 7.59 3.32 -3.47
CA VAL A 77 8.87 3.94 -3.12
C VAL A 77 9.31 4.94 -4.18
N GLU A 78 9.20 4.57 -5.45
CA GLU A 78 9.54 5.43 -6.58
C GLU A 78 8.61 6.64 -6.64
N TRP A 79 7.29 6.41 -6.62
CA TRP A 79 6.30 7.48 -6.55
C TRP A 79 6.63 8.46 -5.42
N ALA A 80 6.89 7.95 -4.21
CA ALA A 80 7.16 8.81 -3.07
C ALA A 80 8.48 9.58 -3.19
N ARG A 81 9.53 8.99 -3.78
CA ARG A 81 10.81 9.67 -4.03
C ARG A 81 10.65 10.83 -5.01
N GLU A 82 9.92 10.62 -6.10
CA GLU A 82 9.65 11.65 -7.11
C GLU A 82 8.75 12.76 -6.57
N HIS A 83 7.75 12.39 -5.76
CA HIS A 83 6.72 13.32 -5.32
C HIS A 83 7.00 13.98 -3.96
N ARG A 84 8.11 13.66 -3.27
CA ARG A 84 8.44 14.23 -1.95
C ARG A 84 8.50 15.77 -1.91
N GLY A 85 8.69 16.43 -3.05
CA GLY A 85 8.68 17.89 -3.20
C GLY A 85 7.39 18.46 -3.84
N HIS A 86 6.43 17.61 -4.21
CA HIS A 86 5.22 18.03 -4.92
C HIS A 86 4.31 18.89 -4.03
N PRO A 87 3.74 20.00 -4.52
CA PRO A 87 2.92 20.91 -3.70
C PRO A 87 1.66 20.26 -3.12
N LEU A 88 1.07 19.28 -3.83
CA LEU A 88 -0.16 18.60 -3.38
C LEU A 88 0.09 17.24 -2.73
N HIS A 89 1.21 16.58 -3.04
CA HIS A 89 1.44 15.17 -2.67
C HIS A 89 2.70 14.97 -1.83
N GLY A 90 3.52 16.01 -1.66
CA GLY A 90 4.80 15.93 -0.97
C GLY A 90 4.69 15.49 0.47
N GLU A 91 3.65 15.92 1.20
CA GLU A 91 3.44 15.46 2.57
C GLU A 91 3.12 13.96 2.62
N ALA A 92 2.22 13.48 1.77
CA ALA A 92 1.85 12.07 1.71
C ALA A 92 3.03 11.19 1.30
N ALA A 93 3.82 11.64 0.32
CA ALA A 93 5.05 11.00 -0.13
C ALA A 93 6.10 10.92 0.99
N ARG A 94 6.38 12.02 1.70
CA ARG A 94 7.33 12.02 2.83
C ARG A 94 6.86 11.11 3.96
N ARG A 95 5.59 11.16 4.34
CA ARG A 95 5.00 10.24 5.34
C ARG A 95 5.14 8.77 4.94
N TYR A 96 5.01 8.44 3.66
CA TYR A 96 5.26 7.09 3.18
C TYR A 96 6.75 6.71 3.35
N LEU A 97 7.66 7.58 2.91
CA LEU A 97 9.10 7.34 3.04
C LEU A 97 9.50 7.15 4.51
N ASP A 98 9.03 8.00 5.42
CA ASP A 98 9.31 7.90 6.86
C ASP A 98 8.88 6.56 7.46
N ARG A 99 7.83 5.93 6.92
CA ARG A 99 7.38 4.59 7.33
C ARG A 99 8.15 3.46 6.64
N ALA A 100 8.60 3.68 5.40
CA ALA A 100 9.16 2.65 4.54
C ALA A 100 10.68 2.45 4.73
N VAL A 101 11.31 3.25 5.60
CA VAL A 101 12.73 3.10 5.97
C VAL A 101 12.91 1.85 6.84
N ASP A 102 13.97 1.08 6.57
CA ASP A 102 14.47 -0.05 7.37
C ASP A 102 13.62 -1.34 7.45
N VAL A 103 13.40 -2.01 6.32
CA VAL A 103 13.06 -3.46 6.30
C VAL A 103 13.75 -4.21 5.18
#